data_AF-A0A832U0Z8-F1
#
_entry.id   AF-A0A832U0Z8-F1
#
_cell.length_a   1.000
_cell.length_b   1.000
_cell.length_c   1.000
_cell.angle_alpha   90.00
_cell.angle_beta   90.00
_cell.angle_gamma   90.00
#
_symmetry.space_group_name_H-M   'P 1'
#
loop_
_entity.id
_entity.type
_entity.pdbx_description
1 polymer ?
#
loop_
_entity_poly.entity_id
_entity_poly.type
_entity_poly.pdbx_seq_one_letter_code
_entity_poly.pdbx_strand_id
1 'polypeptide(L)'
;MVLSKEWINPERVEAVMAELGLKLNKEKTYVGTVGNGFEFVGFYFQEIADDNGLRNSIKVIPTEGSIEKVIESIESISYVKKENFRDENENQSLSEVIKNIYKVVDPWVNYYKHTDYAVGLERIEQSFNKKIQWFI
;
A
#
# COMPACT_ATOMS: atom_id res chain seq x y z
N MET A 1 -12.59 -21.95 -7.99
CA MET A 1 -11.55 -21.59 -7.02
C MET A 1 -11.52 -22.68 -5.96
N VAL A 2 -10.54 -23.58 -6.04
CA VAL A 2 -10.42 -24.71 -5.12
C VAL A 2 -9.57 -24.25 -3.94
N LEU A 3 -10.21 -23.71 -2.92
CA LEU A 3 -9.62 -23.71 -1.58
C LEU A 3 -10.03 -25.04 -0.97
N SER A 4 -9.08 -25.96 -0.79
CA SER A 4 -9.33 -27.21 -0.08
C SER A 4 -9.88 -26.90 1.30
N LYS A 5 -10.92 -27.63 1.73
CA LYS A 5 -11.44 -27.55 3.11
C LYS A 5 -10.50 -28.20 4.13
N GLU A 6 -9.44 -28.83 3.67
CA GLU A 6 -8.41 -29.41 4.53
C GLU A 6 -7.50 -28.31 5.06
N TRP A 7 -7.36 -28.29 6.39
CA TRP A 7 -6.41 -27.42 7.06
C TRP A 7 -4.99 -27.78 6.64
N ILE A 8 -4.19 -26.79 6.32
CA ILE A 8 -2.75 -26.98 6.08
C ILE A 8 -2.13 -27.43 7.42
N ASN A 9 -1.50 -28.61 7.43
CA ASN A 9 -0.74 -29.08 8.59
C ASN A 9 0.56 -28.24 8.74
N PRO A 10 0.71 -27.43 9.80
CA PRO A 10 1.89 -26.59 10.01
C PRO A 10 3.18 -27.40 10.13
N GLU A 11 3.12 -28.59 10.74
CA GLU A 11 4.27 -29.49 10.91
C GLU A 11 4.82 -29.94 9.55
N ARG A 12 3.93 -30.16 8.58
CA ARG A 12 4.33 -30.53 7.21
C ARG A 12 5.05 -29.38 6.51
N VAL A 13 4.61 -28.14 6.72
CA VAL A 13 5.28 -26.96 6.16
C VAL A 13 6.65 -26.78 6.81
N GLU A 14 6.76 -26.94 8.13
CA GLU A 14 8.02 -26.86 8.85
C GLU A 14 9.02 -27.93 8.40
N ALA A 15 8.57 -29.18 8.22
CA ALA A 15 9.43 -30.27 7.74
C ALA A 15 10.03 -29.97 6.35
N VAL A 16 9.19 -29.52 5.41
CA VAL A 16 9.66 -29.14 4.05
C VAL A 16 10.63 -27.95 4.10
N MET A 17 10.35 -26.94 4.93
CA MET A 17 11.27 -25.80 5.09
C MET A 17 12.61 -26.24 5.70
N ALA A 18 12.58 -27.15 6.67
CA ALA A 18 13.79 -27.67 7.32
C ALA A 18 14.68 -28.47 6.35
N GLU A 19 14.10 -29.22 5.42
CA GLU A 19 14.85 -29.89 4.34
C GLU A 19 15.62 -28.89 3.45
N LEU A 20 15.10 -27.67 3.30
CA LEU A 20 15.76 -26.57 2.58
C LEU A 20 16.72 -25.76 3.47
N GLY A 21 16.90 -26.14 4.74
CA GLY A 21 17.71 -25.38 5.71
C GLY A 21 17.07 -24.06 6.15
N LEU A 22 15.75 -23.89 5.94
CA LEU A 22 14.98 -22.71 6.32
C LEU A 22 14.21 -22.94 7.62
N LYS A 23 13.86 -21.85 8.30
CA LYS A 23 13.00 -21.86 9.50
C LYS A 23 11.92 -20.81 9.36
N LEU A 24 10.71 -21.14 9.81
CA LEU A 24 9.61 -20.18 9.88
C LEU A 24 9.94 -19.10 10.93
N ASN A 25 9.65 -17.86 10.57
CA ASN A 25 9.76 -16.75 11.51
C ASN A 25 8.54 -16.75 12.43
N LYS A 26 8.75 -17.01 13.73
CA LYS A 26 7.67 -17.16 14.72
C LYS A 26 6.86 -15.88 14.95
N GLU A 27 7.45 -14.71 14.72
CA GLU A 27 6.76 -13.41 14.88
C GLU A 27 5.88 -13.10 13.67
N LYS A 28 6.28 -13.54 12.48
CA LYS A 28 5.58 -13.27 11.22
C LYS A 28 4.60 -14.37 10.81
N THR A 29 4.64 -15.52 11.47
CA THR A 29 3.85 -16.70 11.10
C THR A 29 2.77 -16.94 12.14
N TYR A 30 1.51 -16.92 11.70
CA TYR A 30 0.37 -17.26 12.54
C TYR A 30 -0.70 -17.96 11.71
N VAL A 31 -1.60 -18.68 12.39
CA VAL A 31 -2.81 -19.25 11.79
C VAL A 31 -3.98 -18.37 12.22
N GLY A 32 -4.67 -17.77 11.25
CA GLY A 32 -5.80 -16.88 11.47
C GLY A 32 -7.00 -17.24 10.61
N THR A 33 -8.09 -16.49 10.77
CA THR A 33 -9.31 -16.61 9.94
C THR A 33 -9.51 -15.32 9.16
N VAL A 34 -10.21 -15.41 8.01
CA VAL A 34 -10.48 -14.24 7.16
C VAL A 34 -11.36 -13.20 7.88
N GLY A 35 -12.16 -13.61 8.86
CA GLY A 35 -12.93 -12.69 9.72
C GLY A 35 -12.07 -11.77 10.59
N ASN A 36 -10.93 -12.28 11.09
CA ASN A 36 -9.97 -11.46 11.85
C ASN A 36 -9.11 -10.57 10.95
N GLY A 37 -9.16 -10.79 9.64
CA GLY A 37 -8.36 -10.13 8.65
C GLY A 37 -6.90 -10.56 8.61
N PHE A 38 -6.24 -10.33 7.48
CA PHE A 38 -4.81 -10.57 7.33
C PHE A 38 -4.21 -9.71 6.22
N GLU A 39 -2.91 -9.46 6.32
CA GLU A 39 -2.15 -8.76 5.30
C GLU A 39 -1.42 -9.73 4.38
N PHE A 40 -1.45 -9.47 3.07
CA PHE A 40 -0.70 -10.22 2.09
C PHE A 40 -0.32 -9.31 0.91
N VAL A 41 0.99 -9.19 0.67
CA VAL A 41 1.56 -8.48 -0.50
C VAL A 41 1.03 -7.04 -0.66
N GLY A 42 0.92 -6.32 0.46
CA GLY A 42 0.46 -4.92 0.49
C GLY A 42 -1.07 -4.77 0.46
N PHE A 43 -1.82 -5.86 0.50
CA PHE A 43 -3.28 -5.85 0.62
C PHE A 43 -3.70 -6.35 2.00
N TYR A 44 -4.76 -5.75 2.54
CA TYR A 44 -5.49 -6.23 3.70
C TYR A 44 -6.79 -6.89 3.23
N PHE A 45 -7.01 -8.13 3.68
CA PHE A 45 -8.18 -8.93 3.38
C PHE A 45 -9.02 -9.09 4.64
N GLN A 46 -10.33 -8.87 4.57
CA GLN A 46 -11.23 -9.11 5.70
C GLN A 46 -12.60 -9.55 5.22
N GLU A 47 -13.16 -10.57 5.86
CA GLU A 47 -14.55 -10.97 5.64
C GLU A 47 -15.48 -9.93 6.27
N ILE A 48 -16.38 -9.39 5.46
CA ILE A 48 -17.41 -8.44 5.90
C ILE A 48 -18.79 -9.06 5.64
N ALA A 49 -19.70 -8.88 6.59
CA ALA A 49 -21.11 -9.17 6.39
C ALA A 49 -21.74 -8.02 5.59
N ASP A 50 -22.66 -8.33 4.68
CA ASP A 50 -23.52 -7.31 4.08
C ASP A 50 -24.51 -6.75 5.14
N ASP A 51 -25.10 -5.59 4.87
CA ASP A 51 -26.01 -4.89 5.79
C ASP A 51 -27.24 -5.74 6.20
N ASN A 52 -27.53 -6.80 5.42
CA ASN A 52 -28.63 -7.74 5.65
C ASN A 52 -28.19 -9.09 6.24
N GLY A 53 -26.89 -9.28 6.51
CA GLY A 53 -26.29 -10.51 7.05
C GLY A 53 -26.46 -11.77 6.19
N LEU A 54 -26.87 -11.62 4.93
CA LEU A 54 -27.20 -12.73 4.02
C LEU A 54 -26.00 -13.20 3.20
N ARG A 55 -25.00 -12.34 2.98
CA ARG A 55 -23.85 -12.66 2.13
C ARG A 55 -22.56 -12.08 2.70
N ASN A 56 -21.65 -12.99 3.04
CA ASN A 56 -20.29 -12.62 3.37
C ASN A 56 -19.51 -12.30 2.09
N SER A 57 -18.80 -11.18 2.08
CA SER A 57 -17.89 -10.79 1.00
C SER A 57 -16.50 -10.52 1.58
N ILE A 58 -15.47 -10.55 0.73
CA ILE A 58 -14.10 -10.24 1.15
C ILE A 58 -13.82 -8.80 0.75
N LYS A 59 -13.62 -7.94 1.75
CA LYS A 59 -13.06 -6.61 1.56
C LYS A 59 -11.56 -6.75 1.27
N VAL A 60 -11.12 -6.10 0.19
CA VAL A 60 -9.71 -6.04 -0.22
C VAL A 60 -9.31 -4.59 -0.36
N ILE A 61 -8.35 -4.14 0.45
CA ILE A 61 -7.87 -2.75 0.46
C ILE A 61 -6.35 -2.72 0.54
N PRO A 62 -5.68 -1.63 0.13
CA PRO A 62 -4.26 -1.43 0.43
C PRO A 62 -4.00 -1.43 1.93
N THR A 63 -2.85 -1.92 2.37
CA THR A 63 -2.43 -1.80 3.79
C THR A 63 -2.06 -0.37 4.14
N GLU A 64 -2.19 -0.02 5.41
CA GLU A 64 -1.81 1.30 5.94
C GLU A 64 -0.35 1.63 5.59
N GLY A 65 0.57 0.70 5.86
CA GLY A 65 1.98 0.86 5.52
C GLY A 65 2.27 1.00 4.02
N SER A 66 1.35 0.58 3.14
CA SER A 66 1.49 0.79 1.70
C SER A 66 1.07 2.21 1.28
N ILE A 67 0.14 2.83 2.02
CA ILE A 67 -0.27 4.23 1.82
C ILE A 67 0.81 5.15 2.40
N GLU A 68 1.27 4.88 3.62
CA GLU A 68 2.30 5.66 4.31
C GLU A 68 3.58 5.77 3.49
N LYS A 69 4.07 4.66 2.90
CA LYS A 69 5.27 4.67 2.04
C LYS A 69 5.17 5.64 0.86
N VAL A 70 3.99 5.79 0.26
CA VAL A 70 3.79 6.75 -0.84
C VAL A 70 3.75 8.17 -0.32
N ILE A 71 3.07 8.41 0.80
CA ILE A 71 3.04 9.71 1.46
C ILE A 71 4.47 10.15 1.82
N GLU A 72 5.24 9.29 2.47
CA GLU A 72 6.66 9.53 2.81
C GLU A 72 7.49 9.81 1.56
N SER A 73 7.26 9.07 0.49
CA SER A 73 7.94 9.29 -0.78
C SER A 73 7.62 10.67 -1.36
N ILE A 74 6.36 11.11 -1.35
CA ILE A 74 5.94 12.46 -1.78
C ILE A 74 6.59 13.53 -0.91
N GLU A 75 6.56 13.34 0.41
CA GLU A 75 7.13 14.28 1.38
C GLU A 75 8.65 14.43 1.22
N SER A 76 9.33 13.33 0.89
CA SER A 76 10.79 13.30 0.70
C SER A 76 11.28 14.00 -0.58
N ILE A 77 10.40 14.28 -1.54
CA ILE A 77 10.78 14.96 -2.80
C ILE A 77 11.29 16.36 -2.46
N SER A 78 12.60 16.57 -2.61
CA SER A 78 13.23 17.85 -2.34
C SER A 78 12.96 18.85 -3.46
N TYR A 79 12.79 20.12 -3.07
CA TYR A 79 12.88 21.22 -4.01
C TYR A 79 14.35 21.55 -4.24
N VAL A 80 14.72 21.92 -5.47
CA VAL A 80 15.98 22.62 -5.70
C VAL A 80 15.80 24.03 -5.12
N LYS A 81 16.32 24.26 -3.91
CA LYS A 81 16.27 25.57 -3.26
C LYS A 81 17.07 26.56 -4.11
N LYS A 82 16.36 27.57 -4.63
CA LYS A 82 16.92 28.77 -5.26
C LYS A 82 17.85 29.46 -4.28
N GLU A 83 19.13 29.59 -4.62
CA GLU A 83 19.90 30.72 -4.14
C GLU A 83 20.16 31.78 -5.21
N ASN A 84 19.93 31.56 -6.52
CA ASN A 84 20.49 32.50 -7.51
C ASN A 84 19.78 32.75 -8.87
N PHE A 85 18.55 32.29 -9.16
CA PHE A 85 18.02 32.45 -10.55
C PHE A 85 16.56 32.94 -10.69
N ARG A 86 16.40 33.85 -11.67
CA ARG A 86 15.22 34.62 -12.09
C ARG A 86 13.99 33.77 -12.47
N ASP A 87 12.82 34.42 -12.45
CA ASP A 87 11.44 33.90 -12.52
C ASP A 87 11.12 32.82 -13.57
N GLU A 88 11.81 32.75 -14.71
CA GLU A 88 11.54 31.72 -15.74
C GLU A 88 11.80 30.28 -15.24
N ASN A 89 12.66 30.11 -14.23
CA ASN A 89 12.98 28.79 -13.63
C ASN A 89 11.97 28.31 -12.57
N GLU A 90 11.00 29.14 -12.14
CA GLU A 90 9.99 28.71 -11.15
C GLU A 90 9.01 27.69 -11.70
N ASN A 91 8.47 27.96 -12.89
CA ASN A 91 7.55 27.05 -13.57
C ASN A 91 8.23 25.72 -13.91
N GLN A 92 9.52 25.74 -14.23
CA GLN A 92 10.29 24.53 -14.49
C GLN A 92 10.50 23.70 -13.21
N SER A 93 10.82 24.35 -12.08
CA SER A 93 11.00 23.68 -10.79
C SER A 93 9.70 23.06 -10.26
N LEU A 94 8.55 23.76 -10.39
CA LEU A 94 7.24 23.18 -10.06
C LEU A 94 6.88 22.00 -10.96
N SER A 95 7.14 22.11 -12.27
CA SER A 95 6.91 21.02 -13.22
C SER A 95 7.73 19.78 -12.86
N GLU A 96 8.99 19.95 -12.42
CA GLU A 96 9.84 18.86 -11.96
C GLU A 96 9.33 18.19 -10.70
N VAL A 97 8.84 18.97 -9.72
CA VAL A 97 8.20 18.45 -8.50
C VAL A 97 6.97 17.62 -8.87
N ILE A 98 6.06 18.15 -9.70
CA ILE A 98 4.86 17.43 -10.15
C ILE A 98 5.23 16.12 -10.86
N LYS A 99 6.22 16.17 -11.77
CA LYS A 99 6.72 14.97 -12.47
C LYS A 99 7.27 13.93 -11.50
N ASN A 100 7.99 14.36 -10.47
CA ASN A 100 8.57 13.44 -9.49
C ASN A 100 7.49 12.81 -8.60
N ILE A 101 6.46 13.57 -8.21
CA ILE A 101 5.31 13.01 -7.50
C ILE A 101 4.59 11.98 -8.38
N TYR A 102 4.35 12.31 -9.66
CA TYR A 102 3.66 11.40 -10.58
C TYR A 102 4.38 10.05 -10.72
N LYS A 103 5.73 10.03 -10.74
CA LYS A 103 6.53 8.80 -10.77
C LYS A 103 6.31 7.87 -9.57
N VAL A 104 5.81 8.39 -8.45
CA VAL A 104 5.51 7.61 -7.24
C VAL A 104 4.04 7.22 -7.18
N VAL A 105 3.15 8.16 -7.47
CA VAL A 105 1.70 7.96 -7.35
C VAL A 105 1.16 7.04 -8.45
N ASP A 106 1.59 7.21 -9.70
CA ASP A 106 1.06 6.45 -10.83
C ASP A 106 1.26 4.92 -10.68
N PRO A 107 2.47 4.42 -10.30
CA PRO A 107 2.65 3.00 -10.02
C PRO A 107 1.75 2.48 -8.88
N TRP A 108 1.57 3.28 -7.82
CA TRP A 108 0.73 2.89 -6.69
C TRP A 108 -0.74 2.76 -7.10
N VAL A 109 -1.27 3.75 -7.82
CA VAL A 109 -2.64 3.72 -8.34
C VAL A 109 -2.81 2.51 -9.27
N ASN A 110 -1.86 2.28 -10.16
CA ASN A 110 -1.89 1.15 -11.09
C ASN A 110 -1.87 -0.22 -10.39
N TYR A 111 -1.16 -0.35 -9.27
CA TYR A 111 -1.08 -1.57 -8.48
C TYR A 111 -2.37 -1.83 -7.68
N TYR A 112 -2.98 -0.78 -7.12
CA TYR A 112 -4.16 -0.89 -6.26
C TYR A 112 -5.51 -0.62 -6.95
N LYS A 113 -5.53 -0.34 -8.26
CA LYS A 113 -6.75 -0.04 -9.06
C LYS A 113 -7.88 -1.08 -8.99
N HIS A 114 -7.58 -2.28 -8.51
CA HIS A 114 -8.55 -3.37 -8.34
C HIS A 114 -9.26 -3.34 -6.98
N THR A 115 -8.95 -2.35 -6.13
CA THR A 115 -9.56 -2.14 -4.81
C THR A 115 -10.47 -0.93 -4.84
N ASP A 116 -11.52 -0.93 -4.03
CA ASP A 116 -12.47 0.19 -3.91
C ASP A 116 -12.12 1.06 -2.68
N TYR A 117 -10.85 1.50 -2.61
CA TYR A 117 -10.32 2.18 -1.42
C TYR A 117 -10.07 3.68 -1.65
N ALA A 118 -11.17 4.45 -1.70
CA ALA A 118 -11.14 5.90 -1.85
C ALA A 118 -10.36 6.62 -0.74
N VAL A 119 -10.49 6.17 0.52
CA VAL A 119 -9.84 6.82 1.68
C VAL A 119 -8.32 6.90 1.54
N GLY A 120 -7.68 5.86 0.98
CA GLY A 120 -6.23 5.87 0.76
C GLY A 120 -5.81 6.87 -0.31
N LEU A 121 -6.58 6.96 -1.39
CA LEU A 121 -6.36 7.95 -2.45
C LEU A 121 -6.51 9.38 -1.93
N GLU A 122 -7.53 9.65 -1.12
CA GLU A 122 -7.74 10.98 -0.51
C GLU A 122 -6.54 11.41 0.35
N ARG A 123 -5.95 10.48 1.11
CA ARG A 123 -4.76 10.79 1.92
C ARG A 123 -3.53 11.08 1.07
N ILE A 124 -3.34 10.34 -0.01
CA ILE A 124 -2.26 10.59 -0.98
C ILE A 124 -2.46 11.95 -1.65
N GLU A 125 -3.69 12.28 -2.05
CA GLU A 125 -4.05 13.57 -2.62
C GLU A 125 -3.78 14.72 -1.65
N GLN A 126 -4.12 14.56 -0.36
CA GLN A 126 -3.81 15.57 0.66
C GLN A 126 -2.30 15.80 0.82
N SER A 127 -1.48 14.76 0.78
CA SER A 127 -0.01 14.89 0.82
C SER A 127 0.51 15.62 -0.42
N PHE A 128 0.01 15.27 -1.61
CA PHE A 128 0.30 15.98 -2.85
C PHE A 128 -0.05 17.47 -2.74
N ASN A 129 -1.29 17.80 -2.35
CA ASN A 129 -1.76 19.18 -2.25
C ASN A 129 -0.94 20.00 -1.26
N LYS A 130 -0.60 19.43 -0.09
CA LYS A 130 0.30 20.07 0.88
C LYS A 130 1.68 20.36 0.28
N LYS A 131 2.22 19.41 -0.48
CA LYS A 131 3.53 19.55 -1.14
C LYS A 131 3.54 20.66 -2.19
N ILE A 132 2.46 20.80 -2.96
CA ILE A 132 2.32 21.88 -3.93
C ILE A 132 2.13 23.23 -3.22
N GLN A 133 1.31 23.29 -2.17
CA GLN A 133 1.11 24.52 -1.39
C GLN A 133 2.40 25.04 -0.73
N TRP A 134 3.33 24.18 -0.35
CA TRP A 134 4.65 24.62 0.16
C TRP A 134 5.54 25.27 -0.90
N PHE A 135 5.23 25.09 -2.18
CA PHE A 135 5.98 25.66 -3.29
C PHE A 135 5.46 27.03 -3.72
N ILE A 136 4.15 27.28 -3.56
CA ILE A 136 3.47 28.53 -3.92
C ILE A 136 3.60 29.54 -2.77
#